data_AF-A0AAV3SFW2-F1
#
_entry.id   AF-A0AAV3SFW2-F1
#
_cell.length_a   1.000
_cell.length_b   1.000
_cell.length_c   1.000
_cell.angle_alpha   90.00
_cell.angle_beta   90.00
_cell.angle_gamma   90.00
#
_symmetry.space_group_name_H-M   'P 1'
#
loop_
_entity.id
_entity.type
_entity.pdbx_description
1 polymer ?
#
loop_
_entity_poly.entity_id
_entity_poly.type
_entity_poly.pdbx_seq_one_letter_code
_entity_poly.pdbx_strand_id
1 'polypeptide(L)'
;MIIAVVLVVIVSVLSVAPSFTVSAQNATQEADGRATSSNGSIEYPPGYAAAGITDPVQAASQHRSALSSSSGFTSTRNFTSVFRGKTNHENTTFRINSTARRAAASENLTNEGSAPIITETYYNSDMAYGRTNSSFISGPQYKMGTFSFETLANQSVPFAERYLKNANYGDAERIERNGEMLLRYEADEITGRTIIWYVPSDNTDNVSSFNSTILVDQNGIVRSLSFSVTLQSDEGEIVRKRFDRQITGLNATSVREPGWLDEATANTSGQSTTTTPVAPEEPPKTATEADTATSAILSTATESTADEANTDTGTPSNGTIVAGNTTNSSSSGPGFGPLVGVIALIGGTLLAHHRR
;
A
#
# COMPACT_ATOMS: atom_id res chain seq x y z
N MET A 1 -3.37 19.52 -53.90
CA MET A 1 -4.83 19.30 -53.88
C MET A 1 -5.27 19.39 -52.43
N ILE A 2 -6.06 20.42 -52.11
CA ILE A 2 -6.46 20.83 -50.77
C ILE A 2 -7.80 20.18 -50.46
N ILE A 3 -7.94 19.51 -49.31
CA ILE A 3 -9.24 19.33 -48.66
C ILE A 3 -9.05 19.64 -47.18
N ALA A 4 -9.42 20.86 -46.82
CA ALA A 4 -9.66 21.29 -45.45
C ALA A 4 -11.04 20.76 -45.02
N VAL A 5 -11.13 20.18 -43.82
CA VAL A 5 -12.42 19.92 -43.17
C VAL A 5 -12.43 20.68 -41.86
N VAL A 6 -13.09 21.82 -41.92
CA VAL A 6 -13.60 22.59 -40.79
C VAL A 6 -14.87 21.89 -40.32
N LEU A 7 -14.95 21.53 -39.05
CA LEU A 7 -16.23 21.22 -38.41
C LEU A 7 -16.34 22.02 -37.12
N VAL A 8 -17.10 23.11 -37.22
CA VAL A 8 -17.61 23.92 -36.13
C VAL A 8 -18.93 23.28 -35.70
N VAL A 9 -19.07 22.93 -34.43
CA VAL A 9 -20.37 22.66 -33.82
C VAL A 9 -20.48 23.50 -32.55
N ILE A 10 -21.25 24.58 -32.68
CA ILE A 10 -21.72 25.44 -31.61
C ILE A 10 -23.04 24.83 -31.12
N VAL A 11 -23.12 24.46 -29.84
CA VAL A 11 -24.40 24.23 -29.17
C VAL A 11 -24.43 25.09 -27.91
N SER A 12 -25.12 26.20 -28.03
CA SER A 12 -25.54 27.06 -26.92
C SER A 12 -26.82 26.49 -26.32
N VAL A 13 -26.80 26.14 -25.03
CA VAL A 13 -28.03 25.88 -24.26
C VAL A 13 -28.16 26.99 -23.23
N LEU A 14 -29.15 27.84 -23.45
CA LEU A 14 -29.72 28.78 -22.48
C LEU A 14 -30.37 27.97 -21.35
N SER A 15 -29.93 28.17 -20.11
CA SER A 15 -30.63 27.70 -18.91
C SER A 15 -31.25 28.90 -18.21
N VAL A 16 -32.58 28.95 -18.23
CA VAL A 16 -33.42 29.93 -17.53
C VAL A 16 -33.34 29.67 -16.03
N ALA A 17 -32.92 30.67 -15.24
CA ALA A 17 -32.99 30.61 -13.79
C ALA A 17 -34.42 30.91 -13.32
N PRO A 18 -35.04 30.09 -12.44
CA PRO A 18 -36.22 30.51 -11.70
C PRO A 18 -35.82 31.50 -10.60
N SER A 19 -36.27 32.75 -10.72
CA SER A 19 -36.24 33.73 -9.64
C SER A 19 -37.27 33.34 -8.59
N PHE A 20 -36.82 32.86 -7.43
CA PHE A 20 -37.68 32.72 -6.26
C PHE A 20 -37.68 34.03 -5.49
N THR A 21 -38.79 34.77 -5.58
CA THR A 21 -39.09 35.90 -4.69
C THR A 21 -39.60 35.33 -3.37
N VAL A 22 -38.75 35.33 -2.34
CA VAL A 22 -39.17 35.00 -0.97
C VAL A 22 -39.82 36.25 -0.36
N SER A 23 -41.10 36.12 -0.06
CA SER A 23 -41.90 37.11 0.67
C SER A 23 -41.38 37.26 2.10
N ALA A 24 -41.13 38.51 2.52
CA ALA A 24 -40.85 38.86 3.89
C ALA A 24 -42.11 38.62 4.75
N GLN A 25 -42.00 37.81 5.80
CA GLN A 25 -42.98 37.75 6.88
C GLN A 25 -42.29 37.83 8.24
N ASN A 26 -42.62 38.92 8.93
CA ASN A 26 -42.61 39.21 10.36
C ASN A 26 -41.72 38.42 11.32
N ALA A 27 -40.87 39.20 11.97
CA ALA A 27 -40.20 38.93 13.23
C ALA A 27 -41.16 38.41 14.32
N THR A 28 -40.79 37.29 14.93
CA THR A 28 -41.07 37.00 16.33
C THR A 28 -39.74 36.73 17.01
N GLN A 29 -39.44 37.57 17.99
CA GLN A 29 -38.20 37.61 18.75
C GLN A 29 -38.21 36.44 19.74
N GLU A 30 -37.66 35.30 19.34
CA GLU A 30 -37.37 34.19 20.25
C GLU A 30 -36.03 34.43 20.95
N ALA A 31 -36.04 34.19 22.26
CA ALA A 31 -34.94 34.45 23.17
C ALA A 31 -33.64 33.79 22.69
N ASP A 32 -32.59 34.61 22.64
CA ASP A 32 -31.23 34.27 22.24
C ASP A 32 -30.59 33.32 23.27
N GLY A 33 -31.05 32.07 23.25
CA GLY A 33 -30.42 30.93 23.90
C GLY A 33 -29.17 30.53 23.13
N ARG A 34 -28.20 31.45 23.05
CA ARG A 34 -26.88 31.18 22.52
C ARG A 34 -26.24 30.13 23.41
N ALA A 35 -26.43 28.87 23.07
CA ALA A 35 -25.65 27.78 23.59
C ALA A 35 -24.19 28.17 23.36
N THR A 36 -23.51 28.54 24.44
CA THR A 36 -22.06 28.49 24.51
C THR A 36 -21.73 27.03 24.25
N SER A 37 -21.46 26.70 22.98
CA SER A 37 -20.82 25.45 22.62
C SER A 37 -19.61 25.36 23.52
N SER A 38 -19.70 24.51 24.53
CA SER A 38 -18.58 24.08 25.35
C SER A 38 -17.47 23.78 24.35
N ASN A 39 -16.43 24.62 24.35
CA ASN A 39 -15.18 24.36 23.64
C ASN A 39 -14.53 23.17 24.34
N GLY A 40 -15.15 21.99 24.19
CA GLY A 40 -14.66 20.74 24.70
C GLY A 40 -13.29 20.52 24.09
N SER A 41 -12.27 20.59 24.96
CA SER A 41 -10.89 20.33 24.60
C SER A 41 -10.84 19.08 23.73
N ILE A 42 -10.26 19.21 22.54
CA ILE A 42 -10.12 18.09 21.63
C ILE A 42 -9.07 17.15 22.21
N GLU A 43 -9.46 15.92 22.49
CA GLU A 43 -8.50 14.86 22.78
C GLU A 43 -7.99 14.30 21.45
N TYR A 44 -6.67 14.32 21.27
CA TYR A 44 -6.01 13.80 20.08
C TYR A 44 -5.42 12.43 20.39
N PRO A 45 -5.52 11.44 19.48
CA PRO A 45 -4.86 10.16 19.68
C PRO A 45 -3.33 10.32 19.72
N PRO A 46 -2.59 9.36 20.31
CA PRO A 46 -1.13 9.39 20.33
C PRO A 46 -0.50 9.63 18.95
N GLY A 47 0.44 10.57 18.86
CA GLY A 47 1.11 11.00 17.63
C GLY A 47 0.37 12.06 16.79
N TYR A 48 -0.85 12.43 17.18
CA TYR A 48 -1.66 13.45 16.52
C TYR A 48 -1.80 14.69 17.42
N ALA A 49 -1.99 15.86 16.82
CA ALA A 49 -2.21 17.13 17.50
C ALA A 49 -3.12 18.06 16.69
N ALA A 50 -3.46 19.22 17.27
CA ALA A 50 -4.19 20.27 16.58
C ALA A 50 -3.43 20.85 15.40
N ALA A 51 -2.10 20.97 15.53
CA ALA A 51 -1.23 21.54 14.50
C ALA A 51 -0.70 20.50 13.48
N GLY A 52 -1.26 19.29 13.44
CA GLY A 52 -0.84 18.22 12.54
C GLY A 52 -0.42 16.92 13.23
N ILE A 53 0.40 16.13 12.53
CA ILE A 53 0.92 14.85 13.02
C ILE A 53 2.32 15.08 13.60
N THR A 54 2.43 15.05 14.93
CA THR A 54 3.66 15.40 15.65
C THR A 54 4.64 14.25 15.82
N ASP A 55 4.13 13.01 15.87
CA ASP A 55 4.94 11.79 15.87
C ASP A 55 4.29 10.74 14.95
N PRO A 56 4.69 10.71 13.67
CA PRO A 56 4.18 9.75 12.69
C PRO A 56 4.44 8.28 13.05
N VAL A 57 5.51 7.98 13.79
CA VAL A 57 5.84 6.61 14.22
C VAL A 57 4.84 6.17 15.28
N GLN A 58 4.58 7.03 16.28
CA GLN A 58 3.60 6.76 17.32
C GLN A 58 2.19 6.68 16.75
N ALA A 59 1.80 7.59 15.85
CA ALA A 59 0.50 7.57 15.17
C ALA A 59 0.28 6.27 14.39
N ALA A 60 1.30 5.79 13.68
CA ALA A 60 1.24 4.52 12.96
C ALA A 60 1.18 3.30 13.89
N SER A 61 1.91 3.34 15.00
CA SER A 61 1.85 2.32 16.04
C SER A 61 0.45 2.24 16.67
N GLN A 62 -0.15 3.40 16.98
CA GLN A 62 -1.50 3.52 17.50
C GLN A 62 -2.52 2.92 16.52
N HIS A 63 -2.46 3.31 15.25
CA HIS A 63 -3.32 2.76 14.19
C HIS A 63 -3.23 1.22 14.15
N ARG A 64 -2.00 0.69 14.14
CA ARG A 64 -1.75 -0.74 14.09
C ARG A 64 -2.28 -1.48 15.31
N SER A 65 -2.01 -0.97 16.50
CA SER A 65 -2.49 -1.55 17.75
C SER A 65 -4.02 -1.58 17.81
N ALA A 66 -4.66 -0.46 17.49
CA ALA A 66 -6.12 -0.33 17.51
C ALA A 66 -6.78 -1.25 16.46
N LEU A 67 -6.23 -1.32 15.25
CA LEU A 67 -6.78 -2.17 14.18
C LEU A 67 -6.59 -3.67 14.47
N SER A 68 -5.41 -4.07 14.96
CA SER A 68 -5.13 -5.46 15.36
C SER A 68 -5.95 -5.94 16.56
N SER A 69 -6.41 -5.01 17.40
CA SER A 69 -7.29 -5.31 18.54
C SER A 69 -8.76 -5.49 18.13
N SER A 70 -9.12 -5.17 16.88
CA SER A 70 -10.49 -5.36 16.37
C SER A 70 -10.79 -6.84 16.06
N SER A 71 -12.04 -7.26 16.23
CA SER A 71 -12.47 -8.62 15.86
C SER A 71 -12.54 -8.83 14.33
N GLY A 72 -12.48 -7.76 13.55
CA GLY A 72 -12.45 -7.79 12.09
C GLY A 72 -12.67 -6.42 11.48
N PHE A 73 -12.32 -6.26 10.20
CA PHE A 73 -12.52 -5.02 9.44
C PHE A 73 -12.54 -5.29 7.93
N THR A 74 -13.11 -4.34 7.18
CA THR A 74 -13.06 -4.31 5.72
C THR A 74 -12.22 -3.12 5.27
N SER A 75 -11.25 -3.36 4.39
CA SER A 75 -10.42 -2.33 3.77
C SER A 75 -10.64 -2.32 2.27
N THR A 76 -11.14 -1.23 1.72
CA THR A 76 -11.25 -1.02 0.27
C THR A 76 -10.15 -0.07 -0.20
N ARG A 77 -9.55 -0.36 -1.34
CA ARG A 77 -8.53 0.43 -2.02
C ARG A 77 -8.97 0.64 -3.46
N ASN A 78 -8.91 1.87 -3.93
CA ASN A 78 -9.04 2.20 -5.34
C ASN A 78 -7.78 2.96 -5.75
N PHE A 79 -7.17 2.54 -6.83
CA PHE A 79 -6.01 3.18 -7.42
C PHE A 79 -6.28 3.45 -8.89
N THR A 80 -5.95 4.65 -9.33
CA THR A 80 -6.05 5.05 -10.74
C THR A 80 -4.72 5.66 -11.15
N SER A 81 -4.20 5.26 -12.29
CA SER A 81 -3.00 5.83 -12.89
C SER A 81 -3.27 6.19 -14.34
N VAL A 82 -2.87 7.39 -14.74
CA VAL A 82 -2.89 7.85 -16.14
C VAL A 82 -1.46 8.04 -16.60
N PHE A 83 -1.06 7.33 -17.66
CA PHE A 83 0.26 7.41 -18.27
C PHE A 83 0.13 7.38 -19.79
N ARG A 84 0.74 8.35 -20.49
CA ARG A 84 0.65 8.50 -21.96
C ARG A 84 -0.79 8.43 -22.49
N GLY A 85 -1.70 9.09 -21.78
CA GLY A 85 -3.13 9.13 -22.09
C GLY A 85 -3.91 7.84 -21.78
N LYS A 86 -3.24 6.76 -21.35
CA LYS A 86 -3.89 5.50 -20.98
C LYS A 86 -4.20 5.45 -19.50
N THR A 87 -5.42 5.03 -19.18
CA THR A 87 -5.87 4.89 -17.79
C THR A 87 -5.83 3.43 -17.33
N ASN A 88 -5.24 3.21 -16.15
CA ASN A 88 -5.28 1.93 -15.44
C ASN A 88 -6.02 2.14 -14.12
N HIS A 89 -6.91 1.21 -13.79
CA HIS A 89 -7.68 1.19 -12.56
C HIS A 89 -7.44 -0.13 -11.82
N GLU A 90 -7.20 -0.04 -10.53
CA GLU A 90 -7.08 -1.19 -9.64
C GLU A 90 -8.01 -0.97 -8.46
N ASN A 91 -8.95 -1.91 -8.25
CA ASN A 91 -9.84 -1.90 -7.10
C ASN A 91 -9.56 -3.14 -6.27
N THR A 92 -9.31 -2.97 -4.98
CA THR A 92 -8.99 -4.06 -4.07
C THR A 92 -9.87 -3.99 -2.83
N THR A 93 -10.45 -5.11 -2.42
CA THR A 93 -11.19 -5.24 -1.16
C THR A 93 -10.57 -6.34 -0.33
N PHE A 94 -10.16 -6.00 0.89
CA PHE A 94 -9.74 -6.94 1.92
C PHE A 94 -10.83 -7.02 2.99
N ARG A 95 -11.18 -8.24 3.40
CA ARG A 95 -12.06 -8.51 4.54
C ARG A 95 -11.32 -9.40 5.51
N ILE A 96 -11.21 -8.96 6.75
CA ILE A 96 -10.51 -9.67 7.83
C ILE A 96 -11.52 -9.96 8.93
N ASN A 97 -11.58 -11.22 9.36
CA ASN A 97 -12.29 -11.63 10.56
C ASN A 97 -11.28 -12.37 11.46
N SER A 98 -10.80 -11.67 12.48
CA SER A 98 -9.77 -12.15 13.41
C SER A 98 -10.31 -13.25 14.32
N THR A 99 -11.58 -13.16 14.73
CA THR A 99 -12.21 -14.16 15.60
C THR A 99 -12.31 -15.53 14.93
N ALA A 100 -12.75 -15.57 13.66
CA ALA A 100 -12.87 -16.79 12.88
C ALA A 100 -11.56 -17.20 12.21
N ARG A 101 -10.50 -16.37 12.29
CA ARG A 101 -9.22 -16.54 11.60
C ARG A 101 -9.41 -16.78 10.10
N ARG A 102 -10.25 -15.95 9.48
CA ARG A 102 -10.60 -16.01 8.06
C ARG A 102 -10.40 -14.65 7.41
N ALA A 103 -9.90 -14.66 6.18
CA ALA A 103 -9.81 -13.45 5.38
C ALA A 103 -10.18 -13.71 3.92
N ALA A 104 -10.57 -12.66 3.23
CA ALA A 104 -10.78 -12.68 1.79
C ALA A 104 -10.23 -11.42 1.16
N ALA A 105 -9.60 -11.56 0.00
CA ALA A 105 -9.16 -10.48 -0.85
C ALA A 105 -9.82 -10.61 -2.22
N SER A 106 -10.23 -9.50 -2.81
CA SER A 106 -10.68 -9.42 -4.20
C SER A 106 -9.99 -8.23 -4.84
N GLU A 107 -9.37 -8.45 -5.99
CA GLU A 107 -8.64 -7.47 -6.78
C GLU A 107 -9.20 -7.48 -8.19
N ASN A 108 -9.53 -6.30 -8.72
CA ASN A 108 -9.98 -6.10 -10.09
C ASN A 108 -9.07 -5.06 -10.74
N LEU A 109 -8.27 -5.52 -11.69
CA LEU A 109 -7.39 -4.68 -12.52
C LEU A 109 -8.04 -4.46 -13.88
N THR A 110 -8.23 -3.21 -14.26
CA THR A 110 -8.75 -2.79 -15.56
C THR A 110 -7.78 -1.83 -16.21
N ASN A 111 -7.29 -2.18 -17.40
CA ASN A 111 -6.48 -1.28 -18.22
C ASN A 111 -7.33 -0.83 -19.41
N GLU A 112 -7.21 0.44 -19.80
CA GLU A 112 -7.93 0.97 -20.95
C GLU A 112 -7.70 0.12 -22.21
N GLY A 113 -8.79 -0.27 -22.87
CA GLY A 113 -8.77 -1.14 -24.05
C GLY A 113 -8.47 -2.61 -23.78
N SER A 114 -8.36 -3.04 -22.51
CA SER A 114 -8.18 -4.44 -22.11
C SER A 114 -9.38 -4.95 -21.31
N ALA A 115 -9.64 -6.25 -21.39
CA ALA A 115 -10.59 -6.88 -20.47
C ALA A 115 -10.05 -6.87 -19.02
N PRO A 116 -10.93 -6.83 -18.01
CA PRO A 116 -10.52 -6.85 -16.61
C PRO A 116 -9.90 -8.19 -16.22
N ILE A 117 -8.92 -8.13 -15.31
CA ILE A 117 -8.38 -9.29 -14.60
C ILE A 117 -8.91 -9.25 -13.18
N ILE A 118 -9.65 -10.29 -12.79
CA ILE A 118 -10.23 -10.40 -11.45
C ILE A 118 -9.51 -11.52 -10.71
N THR A 119 -8.89 -11.19 -9.59
CA THR A 119 -8.27 -12.15 -8.68
C THR A 119 -9.02 -12.15 -7.35
N GLU A 120 -9.47 -13.32 -6.93
CA GLU A 120 -10.06 -13.54 -5.62
C GLU A 120 -9.14 -14.45 -4.82
N THR A 121 -8.98 -14.20 -3.52
CA THR A 121 -8.22 -15.06 -2.63
C THR A 121 -8.99 -15.24 -1.32
N TYR A 122 -9.13 -16.48 -0.89
CA TYR A 122 -9.70 -16.86 0.39
C TYR A 122 -8.62 -17.45 1.28
N TYR A 123 -8.58 -17.01 2.53
CA TYR A 123 -7.62 -17.43 3.54
C TYR A 123 -8.38 -18.08 4.68
N ASN A 124 -7.97 -19.30 5.03
CA ASN A 124 -8.30 -19.90 6.31
C ASN A 124 -7.07 -19.82 7.25
N SER A 125 -7.08 -20.59 8.34
CA SER A 125 -5.97 -20.61 9.30
C SER A 125 -4.63 -21.00 8.70
N ASP A 126 -4.61 -21.85 7.67
CA ASP A 126 -3.41 -22.59 7.25
C ASP A 126 -3.05 -22.37 5.78
N MET A 127 -4.03 -21.99 4.96
CA MET A 127 -3.95 -22.02 3.50
C MET A 127 -4.60 -20.80 2.88
N ALA A 128 -4.06 -20.40 1.73
CA ALA A 128 -4.67 -19.46 0.80
C ALA A 128 -5.06 -20.18 -0.49
N TYR A 129 -6.29 -19.93 -0.92
CA TYR A 129 -6.84 -20.40 -2.19
C TYR A 129 -7.09 -19.18 -3.06
N GLY A 130 -6.53 -19.17 -4.25
CA GLY A 130 -6.69 -18.09 -5.21
C GLY A 130 -7.44 -18.55 -6.45
N ARG A 131 -8.28 -17.67 -6.97
CA ARG A 131 -8.95 -17.81 -8.26
C ARG A 131 -8.66 -16.58 -9.09
N THR A 132 -8.22 -16.76 -10.33
CA THR A 132 -8.04 -15.68 -11.29
C THR A 132 -8.93 -15.91 -12.51
N ASN A 133 -9.75 -14.92 -12.85
CA ASN A 133 -10.56 -14.89 -14.05
C ASN A 133 -10.01 -13.78 -14.97
N SER A 134 -9.79 -14.12 -16.24
CA SER A 134 -9.26 -13.20 -17.26
C SER A 134 -9.70 -13.65 -18.64
N SER A 135 -9.96 -12.71 -19.57
CA SER A 135 -10.32 -13.07 -20.94
C SER A 135 -9.18 -13.70 -21.74
N PHE A 136 -7.94 -13.56 -21.26
CA PHE A 136 -6.75 -14.11 -21.91
C PHE A 136 -6.55 -15.61 -21.64
N ILE A 137 -7.34 -16.19 -20.73
CA ILE A 137 -7.23 -17.58 -20.31
C ILE A 137 -8.59 -18.25 -20.44
N SER A 138 -8.63 -19.47 -20.96
CA SER A 138 -9.86 -20.25 -21.02
C SER A 138 -10.24 -20.70 -19.61
N GLY A 139 -11.31 -20.10 -19.07
CA GLY A 139 -11.84 -20.46 -17.75
C GLY A 139 -11.03 -19.94 -16.55
N PRO A 140 -11.53 -20.20 -15.32
CA PRO A 140 -10.86 -19.80 -14.10
C PRO A 140 -9.53 -20.55 -13.91
N GLN A 141 -8.51 -19.83 -13.44
CA GLN A 141 -7.25 -20.42 -12.97
C GLN A 141 -7.23 -20.46 -11.45
N TYR A 142 -6.82 -21.60 -10.91
CA TYR A 142 -6.74 -21.81 -9.47
C TYR A 142 -5.29 -21.91 -9.02
N LYS A 143 -5.01 -21.33 -7.86
CA LYS A 143 -3.71 -21.46 -7.18
C LYS A 143 -3.94 -21.72 -5.72
N MET A 144 -3.05 -22.50 -5.12
CA MET A 144 -3.04 -22.75 -3.69
C MET A 144 -1.66 -22.40 -3.15
N GLY A 145 -1.59 -21.80 -1.96
CA GLY A 145 -0.34 -21.48 -1.31
C GLY A 145 -0.44 -21.62 0.21
N THR A 146 0.70 -21.81 0.84
CA THR A 146 0.84 -21.89 2.31
C THR A 146 0.81 -20.52 2.99
N PHE A 147 0.29 -19.49 2.31
CA PHE A 147 0.12 -18.18 2.90
C PHE A 147 -1.05 -18.21 3.88
N SER A 148 -0.77 -18.02 5.16
CA SER A 148 -1.78 -18.08 6.22
C SER A 148 -2.58 -16.77 6.36
N PHE A 149 -3.69 -16.84 7.09
CA PHE A 149 -4.44 -15.68 7.57
C PHE A 149 -3.54 -14.60 8.20
N GLU A 150 -2.55 -14.99 9.03
CA GLU A 150 -1.61 -14.07 9.70
C GLU A 150 -0.82 -13.25 8.68
N THR A 151 -0.45 -13.85 7.56
CA THR A 151 0.31 -13.15 6.52
C THR A 151 -0.50 -11.98 5.99
N LEU A 152 -1.76 -12.20 5.62
CA LEU A 152 -2.61 -11.13 5.11
C LEU A 152 -2.98 -10.12 6.21
N ALA A 153 -3.30 -10.59 7.42
CA ALA A 153 -3.62 -9.71 8.54
C ALA A 153 -2.45 -8.76 8.84
N ASN A 154 -1.24 -9.29 8.95
CA ASN A 154 -0.02 -8.50 9.21
C ASN A 154 0.34 -7.56 8.05
N GLN A 155 0.00 -7.89 6.80
CA GLN A 155 0.22 -7.02 5.64
C GLN A 155 -0.82 -5.90 5.53
N SER A 156 -2.04 -6.13 6.02
CA SER A 156 -3.15 -5.18 5.87
C SER A 156 -3.08 -3.99 6.81
N VAL A 157 -2.40 -4.16 7.96
CA VAL A 157 -2.34 -3.21 9.07
C VAL A 157 -1.28 -2.09 8.91
N PRO A 158 -0.02 -2.32 8.48
CA PRO A 158 1.04 -1.31 8.54
C PRO A 158 0.98 -0.25 7.43
N PHE A 159 -0.14 -0.10 6.72
CA PHE A 159 -0.18 0.84 5.59
C PHE A 159 -0.04 2.29 6.01
N ALA A 160 -0.66 2.67 7.14
CA ALA A 160 -0.69 4.06 7.59
C ALA A 160 0.73 4.62 7.81
N GLU A 161 1.64 3.81 8.35
CA GLU A 161 3.01 4.20 8.67
C GLU A 161 3.71 4.93 7.53
N ARG A 162 3.61 4.37 6.32
CA ARG A 162 4.24 4.94 5.13
C ARG A 162 3.65 6.32 4.79
N TYR A 163 2.35 6.50 4.90
CA TYR A 163 1.69 7.76 4.52
C TYR A 163 1.84 8.84 5.58
N LEU A 164 1.83 8.47 6.86
CA LEU A 164 1.99 9.39 7.98
C LEU A 164 3.42 9.94 8.04
N LYS A 165 4.44 9.12 7.73
CA LYS A 165 5.86 9.50 7.83
C LYS A 165 6.38 10.40 6.71
N ASN A 166 5.75 10.34 5.54
CA ASN A 166 6.35 10.87 4.32
C ASN A 166 5.56 12.05 3.73
N ALA A 167 4.58 12.61 4.44
CA ALA A 167 3.86 13.83 4.06
C ALA A 167 3.74 14.78 5.26
N ASN A 168 3.72 16.09 5.00
CA ASN A 168 3.58 17.11 6.03
C ASN A 168 2.10 17.48 6.20
N TYR A 169 1.46 16.95 7.26
CA TYR A 169 0.04 17.19 7.51
C TYR A 169 -0.14 18.42 8.39
N GLY A 170 -0.94 19.38 7.91
CA GLY A 170 -1.25 20.63 8.60
C GLY A 170 -2.31 20.49 9.70
N ASP A 171 -2.96 21.61 10.02
CA ASP A 171 -3.93 21.70 11.12
C ASP A 171 -5.06 20.66 11.01
N ALA A 172 -5.48 20.15 12.16
CA ALA A 172 -6.57 19.20 12.28
C ALA A 172 -7.93 19.91 12.18
N GLU A 173 -8.79 19.45 11.28
CA GLU A 173 -10.19 19.86 11.21
C GLU A 173 -11.09 18.76 11.80
N ARG A 174 -12.03 19.14 12.67
CA ARG A 174 -13.08 18.23 13.14
C ARG A 174 -14.17 18.11 12.07
N ILE A 175 -14.46 16.88 11.66
CA ILE A 175 -15.58 16.60 10.75
C ILE A 175 -16.45 15.48 11.33
N GLU A 176 -17.74 15.52 11.07
CA GLU A 176 -18.65 14.41 11.35
C GLU A 176 -18.95 13.66 10.05
N ARG A 177 -18.83 12.33 10.06
CA ARG A 177 -19.19 11.48 8.93
C ARG A 177 -19.92 10.25 9.42
N ASN A 178 -21.16 10.06 8.98
CA ASN A 178 -22.01 8.92 9.37
C ASN A 178 -22.20 8.79 10.89
N GLY A 179 -22.32 9.92 11.61
CA GLY A 179 -22.46 9.92 13.08
C GLY A 179 -21.16 9.66 13.84
N GLU A 180 -20.02 9.59 13.16
CA GLU A 180 -18.69 9.43 13.78
C GLU A 180 -17.90 10.74 13.64
N MET A 181 -17.37 11.24 14.76
CA MET A 181 -16.45 12.36 14.77
C MET A 181 -15.06 11.89 14.33
N LEU A 182 -14.51 12.57 13.33
CA LEU A 182 -13.21 12.29 12.75
C LEU A 182 -12.32 13.55 12.76
N LEU A 183 -11.02 13.34 12.86
CA LEU A 183 -10.01 14.36 12.63
C LEU A 183 -9.54 14.26 11.19
N ARG A 184 -9.74 15.32 10.41
CA ARG A 184 -9.24 15.48 9.05
C ARG A 184 -7.90 16.18 9.10
N TYR A 185 -6.91 15.61 8.43
CA TYR A 185 -5.63 16.25 8.18
C TYR A 185 -5.37 16.29 6.69
N GLU A 186 -4.77 17.37 6.22
CA GLU A 186 -4.43 17.57 4.82
C GLU A 186 -2.94 17.84 4.65
N ALA A 187 -2.38 17.37 3.54
CA ALA A 187 -1.01 17.63 3.14
C ALA A 187 -0.96 17.94 1.64
N ASP A 188 -0.21 18.95 1.26
CA ASP A 188 0.05 19.35 -0.13
C ASP A 188 1.52 19.11 -0.54
N GLU A 189 2.36 18.68 0.41
CA GLU A 189 3.77 18.36 0.19
C GLU A 189 4.13 16.93 0.60
N ILE A 190 4.95 16.27 -0.23
CA ILE A 190 5.62 15.00 0.07
C ILE A 190 6.97 15.31 0.70
N THR A 191 7.21 14.79 1.91
CA THR A 191 8.48 14.98 2.63
C THR A 191 9.42 13.78 2.52
N GLY A 192 8.96 12.65 1.99
CA GLY A 192 9.77 11.44 1.93
C GLY A 192 9.57 10.59 0.67
N ARG A 193 10.62 9.82 0.34
CA ARG A 193 10.80 9.12 -0.94
C ARG A 193 9.87 7.93 -1.18
N THR A 194 9.11 7.50 -0.16
CA THR A 194 8.49 6.15 -0.17
C THR A 194 6.97 6.13 -0.08
N ILE A 195 6.26 7.27 -0.20
CA ILE A 195 4.79 7.28 -0.05
C ILE A 195 4.11 6.26 -0.97
N ILE A 196 4.55 6.15 -2.23
CA ILE A 196 3.76 5.49 -3.28
C ILE A 196 4.56 4.33 -3.85
N TRP A 197 4.09 3.09 -3.64
CA TRP A 197 4.66 1.88 -4.27
C TRP A 197 4.87 2.01 -5.79
N TYR A 198 4.05 2.84 -6.43
CA TYR A 198 4.09 3.09 -7.87
C TYR A 198 4.95 4.30 -8.26
N VAL A 199 5.47 5.10 -7.34
CA VAL A 199 6.43 6.17 -7.64
C VAL A 199 7.82 5.65 -7.32
N PRO A 200 8.70 5.48 -8.32
CA PRO A 200 10.10 5.14 -8.07
C PRO A 200 10.69 6.09 -7.00
N SER A 201 11.40 5.54 -6.02
CA SER A 201 11.89 6.27 -4.82
C SER A 201 12.90 7.40 -5.12
N ASP A 202 13.35 7.48 -6.36
CA ASP A 202 14.24 8.43 -6.97
C ASP A 202 13.51 9.65 -7.59
N ASN A 203 12.18 9.64 -7.65
CA ASN A 203 11.39 10.60 -8.42
C ASN A 203 10.57 11.63 -7.61
N THR A 204 10.89 11.88 -6.33
CA THR A 204 10.20 12.94 -5.57
C THR A 204 10.45 14.34 -6.14
N ASP A 205 11.64 14.58 -6.69
CA ASP A 205 12.00 15.88 -7.29
C ASP A 205 11.20 16.17 -8.56
N ASN A 206 10.60 15.12 -9.15
CA ASN A 206 9.76 15.21 -10.34
C ASN A 206 8.26 15.35 -10.02
N VAL A 207 7.89 15.51 -8.74
CA VAL A 207 6.50 15.73 -8.32
C VAL A 207 6.12 17.19 -8.53
N SER A 208 5.14 17.45 -9.39
CA SER A 208 4.65 18.81 -9.68
C SER A 208 3.41 19.19 -8.89
N SER A 209 2.68 18.21 -8.35
CA SER A 209 1.57 18.45 -7.42
C SER A 209 1.32 17.22 -6.55
N PHE A 210 0.96 17.46 -5.30
CA PHE A 210 0.52 16.44 -4.36
C PHE A 210 -0.62 17.00 -3.51
N ASN A 211 -1.61 16.17 -3.22
CA ASN A 211 -2.67 16.46 -2.26
C ASN A 211 -3.01 15.15 -1.56
N SER A 212 -3.05 15.16 -0.24
CA SER A 212 -3.43 14.02 0.60
C SER A 212 -4.40 14.48 1.67
N THR A 213 -5.39 13.63 1.96
CA THR A 213 -6.32 13.80 3.06
C THR A 213 -6.38 12.50 3.84
N ILE A 214 -6.21 12.57 5.15
CA ILE A 214 -6.46 11.44 6.06
C ILE A 214 -7.60 11.79 7.02
N LEU A 215 -8.40 10.78 7.36
CA LEU A 215 -9.43 10.88 8.39
C LEU A 215 -9.12 9.88 9.48
N VAL A 216 -9.04 10.35 10.72
CA VAL A 216 -8.60 9.58 11.89
C VAL A 216 -9.73 9.58 12.91
N ASP A 217 -10.09 8.41 13.44
CA ASP A 217 -11.06 8.31 14.52
C ASP A 217 -10.42 8.60 15.89
N GLN A 218 -11.26 8.67 16.94
CA GLN A 218 -10.81 8.90 18.32
C GLN A 218 -9.84 7.82 18.85
N ASN A 219 -9.81 6.63 18.25
CA ASN A 219 -8.90 5.55 18.64
C ASN A 219 -7.56 5.62 17.90
N GLY A 220 -7.36 6.61 17.01
CA GLY A 220 -6.17 6.74 16.18
C GLY A 220 -6.17 5.82 14.95
N ILE A 221 -7.32 5.24 14.57
CA ILE A 221 -7.43 4.46 13.34
C ILE A 221 -7.63 5.43 12.17
N VAL A 222 -6.75 5.36 11.17
CA VAL A 222 -6.95 6.00 9.86
C VAL A 222 -8.12 5.31 9.14
N ARG A 223 -9.31 5.94 9.20
CA ARG A 223 -10.57 5.48 8.59
C ARG A 223 -10.57 5.69 7.09
N SER A 224 -9.91 6.75 6.63
CA SER A 224 -9.79 7.10 5.22
C SER A 224 -8.42 7.68 4.95
N LEU A 225 -7.85 7.36 3.80
CA LEU A 225 -6.64 7.95 3.24
C LEU A 225 -6.89 8.13 1.74
N SER A 226 -6.77 9.35 1.25
CA SER A 226 -6.82 9.63 -0.18
C SER A 226 -5.64 10.51 -0.57
N PHE A 227 -5.01 10.24 -1.70
CA PHE A 227 -4.05 11.18 -2.27
C PHE A 227 -4.17 11.24 -3.80
N SER A 228 -3.75 12.37 -4.35
CA SER A 228 -3.53 12.57 -5.78
C SER A 228 -2.14 13.15 -5.98
N VAL A 229 -1.40 12.62 -6.96
CA VAL A 229 -0.06 13.08 -7.30
C VAL A 229 0.06 13.24 -8.82
N THR A 230 0.72 14.31 -9.25
CA THR A 230 1.21 14.46 -10.63
C THR A 230 2.73 14.51 -10.59
N LEU A 231 3.37 13.71 -11.43
CA LEU A 231 4.82 13.67 -11.55
C LEU A 231 5.24 13.57 -13.01
N GLN A 232 6.49 13.91 -13.29
CA GLN A 232 7.14 13.68 -14.58
C GLN A 232 7.95 12.37 -14.52
N SER A 233 7.84 11.51 -15.53
CA SER A 233 8.72 10.35 -15.67
C SER A 233 10.11 10.78 -16.17
N ASP A 234 11.09 9.87 -16.08
CA ASP A 234 12.45 10.10 -16.58
C ASP A 234 12.50 10.41 -18.09
N GLU A 235 11.48 9.99 -18.84
CA GLU A 235 11.32 10.27 -20.27
C GLU A 235 10.59 11.59 -20.55
N GLY A 236 10.25 12.35 -19.51
CA GLY A 236 9.55 13.63 -19.61
C GLY A 236 8.01 13.54 -19.65
N GLU A 237 7.43 12.34 -19.55
CA GLU A 237 5.98 12.11 -19.64
C GLU A 237 5.26 12.44 -18.33
N ILE A 238 4.06 13.01 -18.41
CA ILE A 238 3.25 13.30 -17.22
C ILE A 238 2.52 12.04 -16.76
N VAL A 239 2.73 11.67 -15.50
CA VAL A 239 2.03 10.57 -14.82
C VAL A 239 1.12 11.15 -13.75
N ARG A 240 -0.17 10.83 -13.79
CA ARG A 240 -1.14 11.20 -12.74
C ARG A 240 -1.57 9.97 -11.99
N LYS A 241 -1.55 10.00 -10.67
CA LYS A 241 -2.00 8.90 -9.82
C LYS A 241 -2.98 9.40 -8.79
N ARG A 242 -4.00 8.60 -8.55
CA ARG A 242 -4.98 8.79 -7.49
C ARG A 242 -5.10 7.50 -6.70
N PHE A 243 -5.18 7.64 -5.40
CA PHE A 243 -5.34 6.53 -4.48
C PHE A 243 -6.38 6.92 -3.44
N ASP A 244 -7.30 6.01 -3.16
CA ASP A 244 -8.31 6.14 -2.13
C ASP A 244 -8.34 4.83 -1.35
N ARG A 245 -8.23 4.89 -0.03
CA ARG A 245 -8.36 3.74 0.87
C ARG A 245 -9.32 4.07 2.00
N GLN A 246 -10.17 3.12 2.33
CA GLN A 246 -11.16 3.25 3.39
C GLN A 246 -11.17 1.99 4.27
N ILE A 247 -11.27 2.18 5.59
CA ILE A 247 -11.52 1.13 6.57
C ILE A 247 -12.95 1.27 7.09
N THR A 248 -13.70 0.17 7.04
CA THR A 248 -15.10 0.07 7.49
C THR A 248 -15.33 -1.24 8.23
N GLY A 249 -16.53 -1.42 8.77
CA GLY A 249 -16.95 -2.70 9.34
C GLY A 249 -16.08 -3.17 10.51
N LEU A 250 -15.49 -2.24 11.27
CA LEU A 250 -14.75 -2.55 12.50
C LEU A 250 -15.64 -3.39 13.41
N ASN A 251 -15.10 -4.52 13.86
CA ASN A 251 -15.75 -5.51 14.71
C ASN A 251 -17.00 -6.20 14.14
N ALA A 252 -17.40 -5.88 12.91
CA ALA A 252 -18.63 -6.38 12.28
C ALA A 252 -18.37 -7.16 10.98
N THR A 253 -17.11 -7.20 10.51
CA THR A 253 -16.78 -7.85 9.25
C THR A 253 -16.82 -9.37 9.38
N SER A 254 -17.64 -10.02 8.55
CA SER A 254 -17.68 -11.48 8.37
C SER A 254 -17.01 -11.90 7.07
N VAL A 255 -16.40 -13.09 7.07
CA VAL A 255 -15.82 -13.70 5.86
C VAL A 255 -16.45 -15.08 5.67
N ARG A 256 -17.08 -15.30 4.51
CA ARG A 256 -17.69 -16.57 4.13
C ARG A 256 -16.78 -17.32 3.16
N GLU A 257 -16.88 -18.64 3.18
CA GLU A 257 -16.22 -19.48 2.18
C GLU A 257 -16.81 -19.19 0.79
N PRO A 258 -15.97 -19.01 -0.24
CA PRO A 258 -16.46 -18.78 -1.59
C PRO A 258 -16.93 -20.09 -2.23
N GLY A 259 -17.96 -20.02 -3.07
CA GLY A 259 -18.50 -21.21 -3.75
C GLY A 259 -17.54 -21.90 -4.73
N TRP A 260 -16.42 -21.25 -5.09
CA TRP A 260 -15.37 -21.83 -5.93
C TRP A 260 -14.29 -22.57 -5.15
N LEU A 261 -14.36 -22.61 -3.81
CA LEU A 261 -13.33 -23.22 -2.97
C LEU A 261 -13.17 -24.72 -3.23
N ASP A 262 -14.26 -25.43 -3.49
CA ASP A 262 -14.26 -26.85 -3.80
C ASP A 262 -13.50 -27.13 -5.11
N GLU A 263 -13.75 -26.32 -6.14
CA GLU A 263 -13.03 -26.40 -7.42
C GLU A 263 -11.53 -26.09 -7.26
N ALA A 264 -11.17 -25.09 -6.45
CA ALA A 264 -9.78 -24.75 -6.18
C ALA A 264 -9.04 -25.91 -5.48
N THR A 265 -9.71 -26.57 -4.54
CA THR A 265 -9.17 -27.73 -3.82
C THR A 265 -8.99 -28.92 -4.75
N ALA A 266 -10.00 -29.24 -5.57
CA ALA A 266 -9.96 -30.36 -6.51
C ALA A 266 -8.87 -30.20 -7.58
N ASN A 267 -8.69 -29.00 -8.14
CA ASN A 267 -7.66 -28.74 -9.15
C ASN A 267 -6.24 -28.90 -8.62
N THR A 268 -6.01 -28.64 -7.34
CA THR A 268 -4.67 -28.72 -6.75
C THR A 268 -4.27 -30.17 -6.46
N SER A 269 -5.23 -31.03 -6.08
CA SER A 269 -4.97 -32.46 -5.86
C SER A 269 -4.53 -33.19 -7.14
N GLY A 270 -4.89 -32.70 -8.33
CA GLY A 270 -4.48 -33.26 -9.61
C GLY A 270 -3.06 -32.91 -10.06
N GLN A 271 -2.42 -31.93 -9.40
CA GLN A 271 -1.06 -31.46 -9.75
C GLN A 271 0.07 -32.09 -8.91
N SER A 272 -0.26 -32.95 -7.93
CA SER A 272 0.74 -33.69 -7.16
C SER A 272 1.47 -34.72 -8.03
N THR A 273 2.60 -34.29 -8.59
CA THR A 273 3.81 -35.08 -8.86
C THR A 273 3.61 -36.45 -9.50
N THR A 274 3.44 -36.50 -10.83
CA THR A 274 4.11 -37.56 -11.59
C THR A 274 5.59 -37.19 -11.69
N THR A 275 6.30 -37.31 -10.57
CA THR A 275 7.75 -37.44 -10.62
C THR A 275 7.98 -38.86 -11.10
N THR A 276 8.03 -39.06 -12.42
CA THR A 276 8.58 -40.30 -12.97
C THR A 276 9.93 -40.48 -12.30
N PRO A 277 10.19 -41.58 -11.58
CA PRO A 277 11.50 -41.85 -11.03
C PRO A 277 12.48 -41.80 -12.20
N VAL A 278 13.33 -40.78 -12.25
CA VAL A 278 14.47 -40.79 -13.17
C VAL A 278 15.30 -41.97 -12.69
N ALA A 279 15.31 -43.04 -13.48
CA ALA A 279 16.22 -44.15 -13.25
C ALA A 279 17.63 -43.55 -13.12
N PRO A 280 18.42 -43.94 -12.11
CA PRO A 280 19.75 -43.39 -11.90
C PRO A 280 20.54 -43.52 -13.21
N GLU A 281 20.89 -42.37 -13.82
CA GLU A 281 21.80 -42.36 -14.95
C GLU A 281 23.12 -42.99 -14.50
N GLU A 282 23.58 -43.96 -15.27
CA GLU A 282 24.85 -44.64 -15.11
C GLU A 282 25.98 -43.58 -15.04
N PRO A 283 26.90 -43.65 -14.07
CA PRO A 283 27.95 -42.65 -13.94
C PRO A 283 28.78 -42.58 -15.23
N PRO A 284 29.12 -41.38 -15.72
CA PRO A 284 29.95 -41.23 -16.91
C PRO A 284 31.31 -41.89 -16.68
N LYS A 285 31.70 -42.79 -17.60
CA LYS A 285 33.02 -43.42 -17.60
C LYS A 285 34.12 -42.36 -17.74
N THR A 286 35.00 -42.32 -16.75
CA THR A 286 36.19 -41.47 -16.70
C THR A 286 37.13 -41.79 -17.85
N ALA A 287 37.31 -40.84 -18.78
CA ALA A 287 38.41 -40.86 -19.74
C ALA A 287 39.61 -40.12 -19.14
N THR A 288 40.65 -40.88 -18.83
CA THR A 288 41.98 -40.41 -18.47
C THR A 288 42.68 -39.90 -19.72
N GLU A 289 43.06 -38.63 -19.75
CA GLU A 289 44.22 -38.20 -20.53
C GLU A 289 44.88 -36.99 -19.87
N ALA A 290 46.19 -37.15 -19.65
CA ALA A 290 47.08 -36.19 -19.04
C ALA A 290 47.50 -35.16 -20.09
N ASP A 291 47.58 -33.89 -19.71
CA ASP A 291 48.68 -33.08 -20.22
C ASP A 291 49.13 -32.02 -19.21
N THR A 292 50.44 -31.81 -19.24
CA THR A 292 51.28 -31.16 -18.25
C THR A 292 51.75 -29.82 -18.81
N ALA A 293 51.57 -28.70 -18.09
CA ALA A 293 52.49 -27.54 -18.17
C ALA A 293 52.14 -26.41 -17.17
N THR A 294 52.93 -26.34 -16.10
CA THR A 294 53.79 -25.21 -15.67
C THR A 294 53.29 -23.75 -15.73
N SER A 295 53.12 -23.13 -14.55
CA SER A 295 53.78 -21.87 -14.07
C SER A 295 53.01 -21.32 -12.85
N ALA A 296 53.53 -21.39 -11.62
CA ALA A 296 54.55 -20.55 -11.00
C ALA A 296 54.02 -19.20 -10.42
N ILE A 297 54.04 -19.14 -9.07
CA ILE A 297 54.50 -18.02 -8.22
C ILE A 297 53.58 -16.77 -8.09
N LEU A 298 52.96 -16.53 -6.91
CA LEU A 298 53.48 -15.65 -5.83
C LEU A 298 52.37 -15.34 -4.81
N SER A 299 52.67 -15.60 -3.53
CA SER A 299 51.94 -15.13 -2.36
C SER A 299 52.46 -13.75 -1.97
N THR A 300 51.58 -12.80 -1.68
CA THR A 300 51.85 -11.75 -0.68
C THR A 300 50.55 -11.23 -0.09
N ALA A 301 50.44 -11.40 1.23
CA ALA A 301 49.60 -10.61 2.11
C ALA A 301 50.08 -9.15 2.13
N THR A 302 49.17 -8.22 2.39
CA THR A 302 49.55 -6.87 2.81
C THR A 302 48.57 -6.40 3.88
N GLU A 303 49.05 -6.44 5.12
CA GLU A 303 48.57 -5.62 6.22
C GLU A 303 48.76 -4.15 5.88
N SER A 304 47.78 -3.31 6.21
CA SER A 304 47.99 -1.87 6.31
C SER A 304 47.51 -1.42 7.69
N THR A 305 48.50 -1.23 8.57
CA THR A 305 48.43 -0.42 9.77
C THR A 305 48.68 1.04 9.39
N ALA A 306 47.86 1.94 9.91
CA ALA A 306 48.21 3.33 10.13
C ALA A 306 47.66 3.73 11.50
N ASP A 307 48.58 3.78 12.44
CA ASP A 307 48.50 4.35 13.77
C ASP A 307 49.01 5.79 13.65
N GLU A 308 48.31 6.78 14.23
CA GLU A 308 48.95 7.98 14.78
C GLU A 308 48.02 8.73 15.76
N ALA A 309 48.40 8.63 17.04
CA ALA A 309 48.40 9.64 18.11
C ALA A 309 47.14 10.50 18.35
N ASN A 310 46.38 10.30 19.43
CA ASN A 310 46.69 10.61 20.84
C ASN A 310 46.84 12.12 21.16
N THR A 311 45.85 12.70 21.84
CA THR A 311 46.07 13.62 22.97
C THR A 311 44.96 13.48 24.01
N ASP A 312 45.34 12.70 25.01
CA ASP A 312 44.87 12.65 26.39
C ASP A 312 44.79 14.04 27.07
N THR A 313 43.70 14.28 27.81
CA THR A 313 43.76 14.90 29.16
C THR A 313 42.61 14.37 30.01
N GLY A 314 42.94 13.59 31.05
CA GLY A 314 42.05 13.07 32.10
C GLY A 314 41.42 14.16 33.01
N THR A 315 40.73 13.88 34.11
CA THR A 315 40.57 12.68 34.98
C THR A 315 39.29 12.91 35.86
N PRO A 316 39.00 12.19 36.97
CA PRO A 316 37.85 11.30 37.11
C PRO A 316 36.76 11.77 38.11
N SER A 317 35.62 11.09 38.15
CA SER A 317 34.92 10.89 39.43
C SER A 317 34.12 9.58 39.48
N ASN A 318 34.22 8.94 40.65
CA ASN A 318 33.65 7.68 41.08
C ASN A 318 32.12 7.65 41.03
N GLY A 319 31.56 6.47 40.76
CA GLY A 319 30.15 6.19 41.01
C GLY A 319 29.69 4.80 40.55
N THR A 320 30.06 3.78 41.33
CA THR A 320 29.45 2.43 41.30
C THR A 320 27.92 2.51 41.41
N ILE A 321 27.16 1.69 40.66
CA ILE A 321 25.97 0.89 41.09
C ILE A 321 25.29 0.20 39.88
N VAL A 322 25.29 -1.14 39.96
CA VAL A 322 24.25 -2.14 39.58
C VAL A 322 23.99 -2.51 38.11
N ALA A 323 24.22 -3.80 37.88
CA ALA A 323 23.91 -4.59 36.70
C ALA A 323 22.40 -4.64 36.41
N GLY A 324 22.06 -4.34 35.15
CA GLY A 324 20.75 -4.57 34.55
C GLY A 324 20.97 -5.11 33.13
N ASN A 325 20.59 -6.37 32.96
CA ASN A 325 20.74 -7.22 31.78
C ASN A 325 20.19 -6.56 30.49
N THR A 326 21.07 -6.15 29.56
CA THR A 326 20.69 -5.68 28.22
C THR A 326 20.57 -6.88 27.28
N THR A 327 19.34 -7.33 27.05
CA THR A 327 19.02 -8.19 25.90
C THR A 327 19.12 -7.36 24.63
N ASN A 328 20.14 -7.65 23.82
CA ASN A 328 20.24 -7.23 22.43
C ASN A 328 19.01 -7.71 21.65
N SER A 329 18.06 -6.83 21.39
CA SER A 329 17.06 -7.04 20.35
C SER A 329 17.66 -6.63 19.01
N SER A 330 18.17 -7.60 18.26
CA SER A 330 18.42 -7.44 16.84
C SER A 330 17.07 -7.17 16.15
N SER A 331 16.84 -5.91 15.79
CA SER A 331 15.71 -5.52 14.96
C SER A 331 15.94 -6.05 13.55
N SER A 332 15.50 -7.28 13.31
CA SER A 332 15.22 -7.76 11.97
C SER A 332 14.07 -6.91 11.42
N GLY A 333 14.39 -6.01 10.49
CA GLY A 333 13.36 -5.26 9.75
C GLY A 333 12.37 -6.25 9.12
N PRO A 334 11.07 -5.95 9.09
CA PRO A 334 10.09 -6.87 8.53
C PRO A 334 10.43 -7.13 7.06
N GLY A 335 10.83 -8.37 6.77
CA GLY A 335 11.02 -8.86 5.42
C GLY A 335 9.70 -8.71 4.66
N PHE A 336 9.73 -7.89 3.63
CA PHE A 336 8.61 -7.66 2.73
C PHE A 336 8.37 -8.94 1.93
N GLY A 337 7.38 -9.74 2.34
CA GLY A 337 6.88 -10.83 1.51
C GLY A 337 6.38 -10.25 0.18
N PRO A 338 6.58 -10.95 -0.96
CA PRO A 338 5.99 -10.52 -2.21
C PRO A 338 4.48 -10.43 -1.98
N LEU A 339 3.90 -9.25 -2.26
CA LEU A 339 2.52 -9.20 -2.70
C LEU A 339 2.36 -10.33 -3.73
N VAL A 340 1.20 -10.96 -3.75
CA VAL A 340 0.80 -11.87 -4.81
C VAL A 340 0.70 -11.05 -6.11
N GLY A 341 1.86 -10.65 -6.62
CA GLY A 341 2.11 -9.97 -7.87
C GLY A 341 2.10 -11.02 -8.93
N VAL A 342 0.94 -11.63 -9.13
CA VAL A 342 0.69 -12.46 -10.32
C VAL A 342 0.66 -11.59 -11.58
N ILE A 343 0.73 -10.26 -11.45
CA ILE A 343 0.69 -9.32 -12.58
C ILE A 343 1.89 -8.34 -12.56
N ALA A 344 3.08 -8.81 -12.17
CA ALA A 344 4.33 -8.07 -12.49
C ALA A 344 4.86 -8.41 -13.90
N LEU A 345 4.32 -9.43 -14.59
CA LEU A 345 4.90 -9.97 -15.82
C LEU A 345 4.17 -9.63 -17.13
N ILE A 346 2.99 -9.00 -17.09
CA ILE A 346 2.23 -8.68 -18.32
C ILE A 346 2.49 -7.25 -18.82
N GLY A 347 2.91 -6.33 -17.94
CA GLY A 347 3.25 -4.95 -18.33
C GLY A 347 4.67 -4.73 -18.85
N GLY A 348 5.61 -5.63 -18.52
CA GLY A 348 7.05 -5.45 -18.80
C GLY A 348 7.55 -5.95 -20.16
N THR A 349 6.78 -6.79 -20.86
CA THR A 349 7.33 -7.57 -22.00
C THR A 349 6.81 -7.13 -23.37
N LEU A 350 5.94 -6.11 -23.46
CA LEU A 350 5.43 -5.62 -24.75
C LEU A 350 6.17 -4.38 -25.32
N LEU A 351 7.34 -4.03 -24.78
CA LEU A 351 8.17 -2.93 -25.29
C LEU A 351 9.50 -3.37 -25.95
N ALA A 352 9.73 -4.68 -26.10
CA ALA A 352 10.95 -5.21 -26.72
C ALA A 352 10.66 -5.92 -28.04
N HIS A 353 10.08 -5.25 -29.04
CA HIS A 353 10.28 -5.57 -30.48
C HIS A 353 9.54 -4.57 -31.39
N HIS A 354 10.14 -3.40 -31.62
CA HIS A 354 10.13 -2.74 -32.92
C HIS A 354 11.23 -1.68 -32.97
N ARG A 355 12.45 -2.14 -33.27
CA ARG A 355 13.40 -1.35 -34.06
C ARG A 355 13.38 -1.91 -35.48
N ARG A 356 12.93 -1.12 -36.42
CA ARG A 356 13.47 -1.07 -37.77
C ARG A 356 13.89 0.36 -38.02
#